data_AF-A0A2V8L2C1-F1
#
_entry.id   AF-A0A2V8L2C1-F1
#
_cell.length_a   1.000
_cell.length_b   1.000
_cell.length_c   1.000
_cell.angle_alpha   90.00
_cell.angle_beta   90.00
_cell.angle_gamma   90.00
#
_symmetry.space_group_name_H-M   'P 1'
#
loop_
_entity.id
_entity.type
_entity.pdbx_description
1 polymer ?
#
loop_
_entity_poly.entity_id
_entity_poly.type
_entity_poly.pdbx_seq_one_letter_code
_entity_poly.pdbx_strand_id
1 'polypeptide(L)'
;RKLIARASAPDPIRQIAENLIEHASGIERDLLLKSVQEVLFYSVNFETDLNVAQTKTRLKQFLDHEKISTFIRQFLSFYFFNYVWYHTGESFRAWALTSQVFEKEMENVEKICEKIVASAFKSHEREEPVLDRNAAKELIHNVEQRLRGLDAREG
;
A
#
# COMPACT_ATOMS: atom_id res chain seq x y z
N ARG A 1 -11.24 -16.56 -39.40
CA ARG A 1 -10.80 -15.23 -38.92
C ARG A 1 -9.84 -15.45 -37.76
N LYS A 2 -8.54 -15.20 -37.93
CA LYS A 2 -7.55 -15.26 -36.85
C LYS A 2 -7.83 -14.09 -35.89
N LEU A 3 -8.18 -14.39 -34.64
CA LEU A 3 -8.14 -13.42 -33.56
C LEU A 3 -6.68 -13.07 -33.33
N ILE A 4 -6.24 -11.95 -33.89
CA ILE A 4 -4.99 -11.32 -33.49
C ILE A 4 -5.24 -10.87 -32.06
N ALA A 5 -4.67 -11.60 -31.09
CA ALA A 5 -4.54 -11.10 -29.75
C ALA A 5 -3.81 -9.75 -29.86
N ARG A 6 -4.55 -8.64 -29.66
CA ARG A 6 -3.91 -7.35 -29.41
C ARG A 6 -3.00 -7.60 -28.22
N ALA A 7 -1.70 -7.48 -28.40
CA ALA A 7 -0.77 -7.35 -27.29
C ALA A 7 -1.35 -6.24 -26.41
N SER A 8 -1.83 -6.59 -25.21
CA SER A 8 -2.33 -5.59 -24.28
C SER A 8 -1.21 -4.60 -24.08
N ALA A 9 -1.49 -3.31 -24.28
CA ALA A 9 -0.51 -2.27 -23.98
C ALA A 9 0.04 -2.53 -22.57
N PRO A 10 1.34 -2.31 -22.32
CA PRO A 10 1.89 -2.56 -21.01
C PRO A 10 1.16 -1.73 -19.96
N ASP A 11 0.74 -2.37 -18.87
CA ASP A 11 0.12 -1.70 -17.74
C ASP A 11 1.14 -0.73 -17.10
N PRO A 12 0.94 0.60 -17.22
CA PRO A 12 1.90 1.57 -16.73
C PRO A 12 2.06 1.51 -15.21
N ILE A 13 1.01 1.16 -14.46
CA ILE A 13 1.05 1.06 -12.99
C ILE A 13 1.97 -0.08 -12.59
N ARG A 14 1.78 -1.25 -13.22
CA ARG A 14 2.64 -2.42 -13.00
C ARG A 14 4.10 -2.13 -13.34
N GLN A 15 4.38 -1.48 -14.47
CA GLN A 15 5.76 -1.15 -14.86
C GLN A 15 6.44 -0.21 -13.87
N ILE A 16 5.74 0.84 -13.42
CA ILE A 16 6.26 1.75 -12.39
C ILE A 16 6.53 0.98 -11.11
N ALA A 17 5.61 0.12 -10.68
CA ALA A 17 5.77 -0.67 -9.47
C ALA A 17 6.97 -1.62 -9.55
N GLU A 18 7.13 -2.36 -10.66
CA GLU A 18 8.25 -3.27 -10.88
C GLU A 18 9.60 -2.55 -10.83
N ASN A 19 9.70 -1.35 -11.42
CA ASN A 19 10.91 -0.54 -11.37
C ASN A 19 11.23 -0.04 -9.95
N LEU A 20 10.22 0.33 -9.16
CA LEU A 20 10.42 0.83 -7.80
C LEU A 20 10.93 -0.25 -6.83
N ILE A 21 10.71 -1.54 -7.16
CA ILE A 21 11.06 -2.67 -6.30
C ILE A 21 12.13 -3.58 -6.92
N GLU A 22 12.87 -3.10 -7.92
CA GLU A 22 13.74 -3.94 -8.76
C GLU A 22 14.76 -4.80 -7.98
N HIS A 23 15.12 -4.38 -6.78
CA HIS A 23 16.06 -5.09 -5.90
C HIS A 23 15.40 -6.01 -4.87
N ALA A 24 14.07 -5.99 -4.74
CA ALA A 24 13.34 -6.86 -3.83
C ALA A 24 13.23 -8.27 -4.42
N SER A 25 13.22 -9.29 -3.55
CA SER A 25 13.05 -10.69 -3.97
C SER A 25 12.16 -11.48 -3.00
N GLY A 26 11.68 -12.64 -3.45
CA GLY A 26 10.85 -13.54 -2.64
C GLY A 26 9.54 -12.89 -2.16
N ILE A 27 9.10 -13.26 -0.96
CA ILE A 27 7.83 -12.80 -0.36
C ILE A 27 7.80 -11.28 -0.18
N GLU A 28 8.94 -10.68 0.20
CA GLU A 28 9.06 -9.23 0.34
C GLU A 28 8.74 -8.51 -0.98
N ARG A 29 9.23 -9.04 -2.10
CA ARG A 29 8.93 -8.50 -3.43
C ARG A 29 7.44 -8.54 -3.73
N ASP A 30 6.77 -9.65 -3.42
CA ASP A 30 5.35 -9.80 -3.73
C ASP A 30 4.48 -8.84 -2.90
N LEU A 31 4.83 -8.66 -1.63
CA LEU A 31 4.19 -7.67 -0.75
C LEU A 31 4.43 -6.23 -1.25
N LEU A 32 5.69 -5.89 -1.55
CA LEU A 32 6.04 -4.56 -2.06
C LEU A 32 5.37 -4.29 -3.40
N LEU A 33 5.34 -5.25 -4.32
CA LEU A 33 4.69 -5.10 -5.62
C LEU A 33 3.21 -4.76 -5.46
N LYS A 34 2.50 -5.56 -4.65
CA LYS A 34 1.08 -5.35 -4.39
C LYS A 34 0.82 -3.98 -3.77
N SER A 35 1.56 -3.63 -2.72
CA SER A 35 1.36 -2.34 -2.02
C SER A 35 1.74 -1.14 -2.86
N VAL A 36 2.78 -1.23 -3.70
CA VAL A 36 3.15 -0.16 -4.64
C VAL A 36 2.08 -0.01 -5.72
N GLN A 37 1.55 -1.12 -6.26
CA GLN A 37 0.45 -1.05 -7.23
C GLN A 37 -0.79 -0.40 -6.60
N GLU A 38 -1.16 -0.76 -5.37
CA GLU A 38 -2.33 -0.21 -4.68
C GLU A 38 -2.21 1.30 -4.42
N VAL A 39 -1.04 1.79 -3.97
CA VAL A 39 -0.85 3.24 -3.81
C VAL A 39 -0.86 3.97 -5.14
N LEU A 40 -0.31 3.38 -6.20
CA LEU A 40 -0.35 3.97 -7.54
C LEU A 40 -1.79 4.02 -8.08
N PHE A 41 -2.60 2.98 -7.85
CA PHE A 41 -4.03 2.98 -8.17
C PHE A 41 -4.78 4.04 -7.37
N TYR A 42 -4.53 4.12 -6.07
CA TYR A 42 -5.10 5.17 -5.22
C TYR A 42 -4.77 6.57 -5.76
N SER A 43 -3.52 6.81 -6.13
CA SER A 43 -3.06 8.09 -6.69
C SER A 43 -3.69 8.46 -8.04
N VAL A 44 -4.28 7.51 -8.76
CA VAL A 44 -5.04 7.77 -10.00
C VAL A 44 -6.55 7.62 -9.82
N ASN A 45 -7.03 7.60 -8.57
CA ASN A 45 -8.43 7.43 -8.19
C ASN A 45 -9.04 6.09 -8.66
N PHE A 46 -8.24 5.03 -8.57
CA PHE A 46 -8.61 3.65 -8.91
C PHE A 46 -9.11 3.43 -10.35
N GLU A 47 -8.82 4.36 -11.27
CA GLU A 47 -9.17 4.18 -12.68
C GLU A 47 -8.21 3.19 -13.37
N THR A 48 -8.78 2.13 -13.96
CA THR A 48 -8.04 1.02 -14.57
C THR A 48 -7.81 1.18 -16.08
N ASP A 49 -8.59 2.02 -16.75
CA ASP A 49 -8.59 2.13 -18.22
C ASP A 49 -7.74 3.30 -18.73
N LEU A 50 -6.73 3.69 -17.95
CA LEU A 50 -5.85 4.81 -18.24
C LEU A 50 -4.72 4.38 -19.18
N ASN A 51 -4.48 5.19 -20.21
CA ASN A 51 -3.25 5.08 -20.97
C ASN A 51 -2.07 5.74 -20.23
N VAL A 52 -0.84 5.48 -20.70
CA VAL A 52 0.41 5.98 -20.12
C VAL A 52 0.41 7.49 -19.87
N ALA A 53 -0.11 8.29 -20.82
CA ALA A 53 -0.13 9.74 -20.70
C ALA A 53 -1.11 10.22 -19.62
N GLN A 54 -2.27 9.56 -19.52
CA GLN A 54 -3.28 9.83 -18.49
C GLN A 54 -2.77 9.42 -17.10
N THR A 55 -2.19 8.23 -16.97
CA THR A 55 -1.55 7.77 -15.72
C THR A 55 -0.50 8.76 -15.25
N LYS A 56 0.41 9.19 -16.14
CA LYS A 56 1.45 10.17 -15.81
C LYS A 56 0.86 11.50 -15.35
N THR A 57 -0.18 11.99 -16.04
CA THR A 57 -0.83 13.26 -15.71
C THR A 57 -1.46 13.21 -14.32
N ARG A 58 -2.16 12.13 -14.00
CA ARG A 58 -2.83 11.94 -12.71
C ARG A 58 -1.86 11.74 -11.57
N LEU A 59 -0.84 10.92 -11.75
CA LEU A 59 0.22 10.75 -10.74
C LEU A 59 0.91 12.10 -10.46
N LYS A 60 1.18 12.88 -11.51
CA LYS A 60 1.73 14.23 -11.35
C LYS A 60 0.78 15.13 -10.56
N GLN A 61 -0.50 15.18 -10.93
CA GLN A 61 -1.52 15.95 -10.21
C GLN A 61 -1.58 15.52 -8.74
N PHE A 62 -1.63 14.22 -8.46
CA PHE A 62 -1.62 13.71 -7.11
C PHE A 62 -0.41 14.22 -6.31
N LEU A 63 0.80 14.12 -6.86
CA LEU A 63 2.01 14.59 -6.18
C LEU A 63 2.03 16.13 -6.02
N ASP A 64 1.51 16.87 -6.99
CA ASP A 64 1.43 18.33 -6.96
C ASP A 64 0.37 18.81 -5.93
N HIS A 65 -0.70 18.05 -5.70
CA HIS A 65 -1.82 18.42 -4.81
C HIS A 65 -1.74 17.82 -3.40
N GLU A 66 -1.49 16.51 -3.28
CA GLU A 66 -1.53 15.74 -2.02
C GLU A 66 -0.15 15.61 -1.36
N LYS A 67 0.92 15.98 -2.06
CA LYS A 67 2.33 15.84 -1.67
C LYS A 67 2.82 14.39 -1.56
N ILE A 68 4.14 14.24 -1.63
CA ILE A 68 4.83 12.94 -1.50
C ILE A 68 4.62 12.29 -0.13
N SER A 69 4.41 13.08 0.93
CA SER A 69 4.12 12.57 2.28
C SER A 69 2.83 11.75 2.31
N THR A 70 1.78 12.19 1.60
CA THR A 70 0.53 11.44 1.48
C THR A 70 0.72 10.15 0.70
N PHE A 71 1.53 10.18 -0.36
CA PHE A 71 1.91 8.96 -1.09
C PHE A 71 2.58 7.94 -0.16
N ILE A 72 3.60 8.37 0.60
CA ILE A 72 4.34 7.47 1.50
C ILE A 72 3.45 6.95 2.62
N ARG A 73 2.63 7.82 3.23
CA ARG A 73 1.68 7.42 4.27
C ARG A 73 0.71 6.36 3.75
N GLN A 74 0.14 6.55 2.57
CA GLN A 74 -0.80 5.60 1.98
C GLN A 74 -0.11 4.28 1.58
N PHE A 75 1.09 4.36 1.00
CA PHE A 75 1.92 3.19 0.72
C PHE A 75 2.17 2.35 1.98
N LEU A 76 2.56 2.98 3.08
CA LEU A 76 2.80 2.27 4.34
C LEU A 76 1.52 1.64 4.89
N SER A 77 0.37 2.32 4.81
CA SER A 77 -0.92 1.75 5.20
C SER A 77 -1.21 0.46 4.43
N PHE A 78 -1.07 0.48 3.10
CA PHE A 78 -1.27 -0.71 2.27
C PHE A 78 -0.21 -1.79 2.52
N TYR A 79 1.05 -1.42 2.76
CA TYR A 79 2.11 -2.38 3.08
C TYR A 79 1.83 -3.14 4.37
N PHE A 80 1.52 -2.44 5.46
CA PHE A 80 1.23 -3.09 6.73
C PHE A 80 -0.08 -3.88 6.70
N PHE A 81 -1.11 -3.38 6.01
CA PHE A 81 -2.32 -4.15 5.77
C PHE A 81 -2.02 -5.46 5.02
N ASN A 82 -1.31 -5.39 3.89
CA ASN A 82 -0.97 -6.57 3.11
C ASN A 82 -0.08 -7.55 3.87
N TYR A 83 0.84 -7.05 4.69
CA TYR A 83 1.67 -7.87 5.56
C TYR A 83 0.82 -8.62 6.60
N VAL A 84 -0.04 -7.92 7.34
CA VAL A 84 -0.95 -8.53 8.32
C VAL A 84 -1.84 -9.55 7.63
N TRP A 85 -2.40 -9.19 6.47
CA TRP A 85 -3.27 -10.05 5.70
C TRP A 85 -2.56 -11.30 5.17
N TYR A 86 -1.32 -11.17 4.69
CA TYR A 86 -0.51 -12.30 4.24
C TYR A 86 -0.30 -13.33 5.36
N HIS A 87 -0.10 -12.88 6.60
CA HIS A 87 0.14 -13.76 7.73
C HIS A 87 -1.13 -14.29 8.42
N THR A 88 -2.27 -13.60 8.29
CA THR A 88 -3.47 -13.89 9.08
C THR A 88 -4.72 -14.20 8.25
N GLY A 89 -4.73 -13.89 6.95
CA GLY A 89 -5.91 -13.93 6.09
C GLY A 89 -6.57 -15.31 5.99
N GLU A 90 -5.78 -16.39 5.97
CA GLU A 90 -6.32 -17.76 5.98
C GLU A 90 -6.99 -18.11 7.32
N SER A 91 -6.43 -17.67 8.44
CA SER A 91 -7.04 -17.85 9.77
C SER A 91 -8.36 -17.06 9.88
N PHE A 92 -8.38 -15.82 9.39
CA PHE A 92 -9.61 -15.02 9.31
C PHE A 92 -10.66 -15.68 8.42
N ARG A 93 -10.25 -16.21 7.26
CA ARG A 93 -11.16 -16.93 6.33
C ARG A 93 -11.76 -18.18 6.96
N ALA A 94 -10.96 -18.93 7.71
CA ALA A 94 -11.41 -20.14 8.40
C ALA A 94 -12.38 -19.84 9.56
N TRP A 95 -12.22 -18.67 10.22
CA TRP A 95 -13.07 -18.26 11.34
C TRP A 95 -14.35 -17.54 10.88
N ALA A 96 -14.30 -16.79 9.79
CA ALA A 96 -15.43 -15.99 9.33
C ALA A 96 -16.57 -16.88 8.82
N LEU A 97 -17.68 -16.87 9.55
CA LEU A 97 -18.87 -17.67 9.24
C LEU A 97 -19.59 -17.22 7.96
N THR A 98 -19.39 -15.96 7.54
CA THR A 98 -20.00 -15.38 6.34
C THR A 98 -19.04 -14.40 5.65
N SER A 99 -19.25 -14.18 4.35
CA SER A 99 -18.49 -13.17 3.59
C SER A 99 -18.62 -11.76 4.18
N GLN A 100 -19.78 -11.42 4.73
CA GLN A 100 -20.00 -10.10 5.34
C GLN A 100 -19.16 -9.90 6.62
N VAL A 101 -19.04 -10.93 7.46
CA VAL A 101 -18.18 -10.87 8.65
C VAL A 101 -16.71 -10.76 8.22
N PHE A 102 -16.33 -11.52 7.20
CA PHE A 102 -14.98 -11.47 6.64
C PHE A 102 -14.61 -10.08 6.10
N GLU A 103 -15.47 -9.49 5.27
CA GLU A 103 -15.28 -8.14 4.71
C GLU A 103 -15.18 -7.09 5.83
N LYS A 104 -16.05 -7.16 6.84
CA LYS A 104 -16.03 -6.24 7.97
C LYS A 104 -14.73 -6.32 8.77
N GLU A 105 -14.22 -7.52 9.04
CA GLU A 105 -12.95 -7.66 9.75
C GLU A 105 -11.76 -7.20 8.90
N MET A 106 -11.79 -7.46 7.60
CA MET A 106 -10.77 -6.94 6.67
C MET A 106 -10.74 -5.40 6.70
N GLU A 107 -11.89 -4.74 6.63
CA GLU A 107 -11.99 -3.28 6.76
C GLU A 107 -11.50 -2.79 8.13
N ASN A 108 -11.76 -3.52 9.21
CA ASN A 108 -11.29 -3.16 10.55
C ASN A 108 -9.75 -3.18 10.61
N VAL A 109 -9.13 -4.23 10.07
CA VAL A 109 -7.67 -4.36 10.01
C VAL A 109 -7.06 -3.24 9.17
N GLU A 110 -7.65 -2.92 8.02
CA GLU A 110 -7.25 -1.79 7.19
C GLU A 110 -7.28 -0.47 7.97
N LYS A 111 -8.41 -0.16 8.62
CA LYS A 111 -8.58 1.05 9.45
C LYS A 111 -7.58 1.12 10.62
N ILE A 112 -7.21 -0.02 11.20
CA ILE A 112 -6.20 -0.08 12.27
C ILE A 112 -4.83 0.27 11.70
N CYS A 113 -4.44 -0.34 10.57
CA CYS A 113 -3.17 -0.07 9.91
C CYS A 113 -3.04 1.42 9.55
N GLU A 114 -4.07 1.99 8.93
CA GLU A 114 -4.12 3.42 8.58
C GLU A 114 -3.92 4.32 9.80
N LYS A 115 -4.63 4.06 10.91
CA LYS A 115 -4.52 4.86 12.14
C LYS A 115 -3.12 4.78 12.74
N ILE A 116 -2.52 3.59 12.76
CA ILE A 116 -1.17 3.39 13.31
C ILE A 116 -0.16 4.15 12.47
N VAL A 117 -0.21 3.95 11.14
CA VAL A 117 0.69 4.61 10.19
C VAL A 117 0.53 6.12 10.29
N ALA A 118 -0.69 6.66 10.21
CA ALA A 118 -0.93 8.09 10.36
C ALA A 118 -0.38 8.62 11.67
N SER A 119 -0.59 7.92 12.78
CA SER A 119 -0.09 8.33 14.09
C SER A 119 1.45 8.29 14.17
N ALA A 120 2.12 7.35 13.49
CA ALA A 120 3.58 7.26 13.45
C ALA A 120 4.18 8.32 12.50
N PHE A 121 3.43 8.66 11.45
CA PHE A 121 3.80 9.62 10.44
C PHE A 121 3.64 11.09 10.90
N LYS A 122 2.84 11.37 11.93
CA LYS A 122 2.57 12.74 12.45
C LYS A 122 3.82 13.59 12.70
N SER A 123 4.92 13.00 13.14
CA SER A 123 6.19 13.73 13.36
C SER A 123 6.86 14.16 12.04
N HIS A 124 6.51 13.52 10.93
CA HIS A 124 7.06 13.73 9.59
C HIS A 124 6.11 14.55 8.69
N GLU A 125 4.92 14.95 9.15
CA GLU A 125 3.99 15.80 8.38
C GLU A 125 4.32 17.30 8.43
N ARG A 126 5.13 17.74 9.40
CA ARG A 126 5.36 19.17 9.71
C ARG A 126 6.54 19.81 8.99
N GLU A 127 7.49 19.01 8.55
CA GLU A 127 8.61 19.40 7.70
C GLU A 127 8.32 18.79 6.32
N GLU A 128 8.83 19.31 5.20
CA GLU A 128 8.76 18.58 3.92
C GLU A 128 9.94 17.61 3.89
N PRO A 129 9.87 16.42 4.53
CA PRO A 129 11.08 15.71 4.80
C PRO A 129 11.27 14.79 3.60
N VAL A 130 12.32 15.03 2.85
CA VAL A 130 12.97 13.92 2.17
C VAL A 130 13.29 12.92 3.29
N LEU A 131 12.53 11.82 3.38
CA LEU A 131 12.78 10.76 4.34
C LEU A 131 14.14 10.18 4.01
N ASP A 132 15.16 10.56 4.77
CA ASP A 132 16.44 9.89 4.69
C ASP A 132 16.31 8.45 5.21
N ARG A 133 17.37 7.68 5.00
CA ARG A 133 17.37 6.26 5.36
C ARG A 133 17.17 6.02 6.86
N ASN A 134 17.60 6.94 7.72
CA ASN A 134 17.47 6.78 9.17
C ASN A 134 16.05 7.12 9.62
N ALA A 135 15.49 8.23 9.14
CA ALA A 135 14.10 8.61 9.37
C ALA A 135 13.12 7.53 8.87
N ALA A 136 13.38 6.95 7.69
CA ALA A 136 12.59 5.85 7.16
C ALA A 136 12.63 4.60 8.06
N LYS A 137 13.82 4.21 8.56
CA LYS A 137 13.96 3.10 9.50
C LYS A 137 13.23 3.36 10.82
N GLU A 138 13.36 4.56 11.36
CA GLU A 138 12.69 4.95 12.60
C GLU A 138 11.16 4.92 12.44
N LEU A 139 10.65 5.43 11.32
CA LEU A 139 9.23 5.39 11.00
C LEU A 139 8.70 3.95 10.92
N ILE A 140 9.39 3.07 10.18
CA ILE A 140 9.03 1.64 10.08
C ILE A 140 9.03 1.01 11.47
N HIS A 141 10.08 1.23 12.25
CA HIS A 141 10.18 0.70 13.61
C HIS A 141 9.02 1.17 14.50
N ASN A 142 8.66 2.46 14.43
CA ASN A 142 7.55 3.02 15.20
C ASN A 142 6.19 2.41 14.81
N VAL A 143 5.97 2.11 13.53
CA VAL A 143 4.75 1.41 13.08
C VAL A 143 4.74 -0.02 13.62
N GLU A 144 5.85 -0.76 13.48
CA GLU A 144 5.97 -2.13 13.99
C GLU A 144 5.73 -2.22 15.50
N GLN A 145 6.32 -1.32 16.30
CA GLN A 145 6.13 -1.30 17.75
C GLN A 145 4.66 -1.09 18.14
N ARG A 146 3.95 -0.23 17.40
CA ARG A 146 2.54 0.07 17.68
C ARG A 146 1.61 -1.06 17.26
N LEU A 147 1.92 -1.74 16.17
CA LEU A 147 1.22 -2.96 15.77
C LEU A 147 1.37 -4.05 16.85
N ARG A 148 2.60 -4.28 17.33
CA ARG A 148 2.86 -5.25 18.42
C ARG A 148 2.25 -4.83 19.75
N GLY A 149 2.16 -3.52 20.02
CA GLY A 149 1.56 -2.98 21.25
C GLY A 149 0.05 -3.18 21.34
N LEU A 150 -0.64 -3.50 20.24
CA LEU A 150 -2.05 -3.92 20.25
C LEU A 150 -2.18 -5.36 20.75
N ASP A 151 -1.29 -6.27 20.35
CA ASP A 151 -1.28 -7.66 20.84
C ASP A 151 -1.13 -7.75 22.37
N ALA A 152 -0.42 -6.79 22.99
CA ALA A 152 -0.14 -6.79 24.43
C ALA A 152 -1.26 -6.18 25.30
N ARG A 153 -2.29 -5.55 24.71
CA ARG A 153 -3.41 -4.92 25.45
C ARG A 153 -4.70 -5.73 25.41
N GLU A 154 -4.72 -6.82 24.65
CA GLU A 154 -5.86 -7.75 24.54
C GLU A 154 -5.56 -9.14 25.13
N GLY A 155 -4.49 -9.27 25.93
CA GLY A 155 -4.12 -10.49 26.67
C GLY A 155 -4.47 -10.45 28.16
#